data_AF-A0A0P0NJU0-F1
#
_entry.id   AF-A0A0P0NJU0-F1
#
_cell.length_a   1.000
_cell.length_b   1.000
_cell.length_c   1.000
_cell.angle_alpha   90.00
_cell.angle_beta   90.00
_cell.angle_gamma   90.00
#
_symmetry.space_group_name_H-M   'P 1'
#
loop_
_entity.id
_entity.type
_entity.pdbx_description
1 polymer ?
#
loop_
_entity_poly.entity_id
_entity_poly.type
_entity_poly.pdbx_seq_one_letter_code
_entity_poly.pdbx_strand_id
1 'polypeptide(L)'
;MKLKLLFLFAFYILTLPTSAQNIPKLPSAPDIAVLNKFIDFPVNKSTGTVGITIPIYTIDVNGYSLPISLSYHTGGIKVSEVAGSLGLGWALSAGGQISRSINGKNDDGGYFTHGGFFRYS
;
A
#
# COMPACT_ATOMS: atom_id res chain seq x y z
N MET A 1 8.57 14.78 53.99
CA MET A 1 7.39 14.62 53.10
C MET A 1 7.75 14.60 51.61
N LYS A 2 8.71 15.40 51.13
CA LYS A 2 9.08 15.49 49.70
C LYS A 2 9.62 14.19 49.07
N LEU A 3 10.37 13.38 49.83
CA LEU A 3 10.97 12.13 49.31
C LEU A 3 9.93 11.04 49.01
N LYS A 4 8.91 10.89 49.87
CA LYS A 4 7.81 9.94 49.64
C LYS A 4 6.95 10.34 48.44
N LEU A 5 6.78 11.65 48.22
CA LEU A 5 6.06 12.18 47.07
C LEU A 5 6.77 11.87 45.74
N LEU A 6 8.11 11.92 45.73
CA LEU A 6 8.92 11.59 44.57
C LEU A 6 8.85 10.10 44.22
N PHE A 7 8.83 9.22 45.22
CA PHE A 7 8.62 7.78 45.02
C PHE A 7 7.23 7.45 44.44
N LEU A 8 6.19 8.15 44.90
CA LEU A 8 4.82 7.94 44.42
C LEU A 8 4.65 8.43 42.97
N PHE A 9 5.32 9.53 42.62
CA PHE A 9 5.36 10.04 41.24
C PHE A 9 6.16 9.11 40.30
N ALA A 10 7.28 8.56 40.75
CA ALA A 10 8.05 7.58 39.98
C ALA A 10 7.27 6.28 39.75
N PHE A 11 6.51 5.81 40.76
CA PHE A 11 5.64 4.64 40.63
C PHE A 11 4.50 4.88 39.63
N TYR A 12 3.91 6.08 39.63
CA TYR A 12 2.87 6.47 38.68
C TYR A 12 3.37 6.44 37.22
N ILE A 13 4.60 6.90 36.96
CA ILE A 13 5.20 6.86 35.62
C ILE A 13 5.46 5.41 35.16
N LEU A 14 5.86 4.52 36.08
CA LEU A 14 6.08 3.10 35.75
C LEU A 14 4.79 2.35 35.38
N THR A 15 3.64 2.80 35.86
CA THR A 15 2.34 2.16 35.57
C THR A 15 1.64 2.69 34.32
N LEU A 16 2.25 3.63 33.59
CA LEU A 16 1.67 4.13 32.33
C LEU A 16 1.71 3.02 31.27
N PRO A 17 0.58 2.64 30.67
CA PRO A 17 0.57 1.64 29.62
C PRO A 17 1.31 2.16 28.38
N THR A 18 2.46 1.57 28.07
CA THR A 18 3.15 1.80 26.79
C THR A 18 2.62 0.83 25.75
N SER A 19 1.99 1.37 24.71
CA SER A 19 1.56 0.56 23.57
C SER A 19 2.61 0.62 22.48
N ALA A 20 3.41 -0.44 22.34
CA ALA A 20 4.25 -0.65 21.17
C ALA A 20 3.49 -1.55 20.18
N GLN A 21 2.81 -0.95 19.21
CA GLN A 21 2.10 -1.70 18.18
C GLN A 21 2.96 -1.82 16.92
N ASN A 22 3.56 -2.99 16.71
CA ASN A 22 4.10 -3.38 15.40
C ASN A 22 2.99 -4.13 14.67
N ILE A 23 2.17 -3.40 13.93
CA ILE A 23 1.09 -3.98 13.13
C ILE A 23 1.75 -4.54 11.88
N PRO A 24 1.75 -5.87 11.67
CA PRO A 24 2.39 -6.46 10.50
C PRO A 24 1.70 -5.90 9.25
N LYS A 25 2.46 -5.17 8.43
CA LYS A 25 1.96 -4.67 7.15
C LYS A 25 1.71 -5.86 6.25
N LEU A 26 0.43 -6.18 6.04
CA LEU A 26 0.06 -7.21 5.07
C LEU A 26 0.59 -6.78 3.68
N PRO A 27 1.20 -7.69 2.92
CA PRO A 27 1.61 -7.37 1.57
C PRO A 27 0.35 -7.04 0.75
N SER A 28 0.39 -5.90 0.06
CA SER A 28 -0.63 -5.56 -0.94
C SER A 28 -0.57 -6.58 -2.09
N ALA A 29 -1.70 -6.77 -2.78
CA ALA A 29 -1.71 -7.62 -3.96
C ALA A 29 -0.64 -7.12 -4.97
N PRO A 30 0.03 -8.02 -5.71
CA PRO A 30 1.17 -7.67 -6.55
C PRO A 30 0.88 -6.53 -7.54
N ASP A 31 -0.31 -6.52 -8.16
CA ASP A 31 -0.73 -5.47 -9.09
C ASP A 31 -0.88 -4.09 -8.39
N ILE A 32 -1.33 -4.08 -7.13
CA ILE A 32 -1.42 -2.87 -6.31
C ILE A 32 -0.03 -2.39 -5.89
N ALA A 33 0.89 -3.32 -5.59
CA ALA A 33 2.24 -2.98 -5.19
C ALA A 33 2.99 -2.25 -6.31
N VAL A 34 2.81 -2.69 -7.57
CA VAL A 34 3.34 -1.99 -8.74
C VAL A 34 2.67 -0.63 -8.91
N LEU A 35 1.35 -0.52 -8.75
CA LEU A 35 0.65 0.77 -8.82
C LEU A 35 1.14 1.76 -7.75
N ASN A 36 1.26 1.32 -6.50
CA ASN A 36 1.77 2.13 -5.40
C ASN A 36 3.19 2.65 -5.69
N LYS A 37 4.02 1.88 -6.39
CA LYS A 37 5.36 2.32 -6.81
C LYS A 37 5.32 3.52 -7.76
N PHE A 38 4.33 3.60 -8.64
CA PHE A 38 4.13 4.79 -9.48
C PHE A 38 3.71 6.02 -8.67
N ILE A 39 3.01 5.82 -7.54
CA ILE A 39 2.61 6.90 -6.63
C ILE A 39 3.80 7.36 -5.78
N ASP A 40 4.50 6.41 -5.16
CA ASP A 40 5.64 6.68 -4.26
C ASP A 40 6.85 7.23 -5.03
N PHE A 41 7.10 6.72 -6.25
CA PHE A 41 8.21 7.09 -7.11
C PHE A 41 7.70 7.57 -8.46
N PRO A 42 7.28 8.84 -8.56
CA PRO A 42 6.78 9.39 -9.80
C PRO A 42 7.87 9.39 -10.87
N VAL A 43 7.43 9.26 -12.12
CA VAL A 43 8.32 9.23 -13.27
C VAL A 43 9.07 10.56 -13.39
N ASN A 44 10.40 10.50 -13.30
CA ASN A 44 11.24 11.67 -13.43
C ASN A 44 12.41 11.36 -14.36
N LYS A 45 12.33 11.96 -15.57
CA LYS A 45 13.31 11.79 -16.65
C LYS A 45 14.73 12.22 -16.23
N SER A 46 14.87 13.17 -15.30
CA SER A 46 16.17 13.60 -14.77
C SER A 46 16.80 12.60 -13.80
N THR A 47 16.00 11.72 -13.18
CA THR A 47 16.48 10.64 -12.30
C THR A 47 16.66 9.30 -13.02
N GLY A 48 16.45 9.25 -14.34
CA GLY A 48 16.51 8.02 -15.14
C GLY A 48 15.28 7.11 -15.01
N THR A 49 14.22 7.56 -14.32
CA THR A 49 12.97 6.81 -14.20
C THR A 49 11.98 7.28 -15.28
N VAL A 50 11.65 6.40 -16.22
CA VAL A 50 10.73 6.67 -17.33
C VAL A 50 9.49 5.80 -17.13
N GLY A 51 8.31 6.42 -17.26
CA GLY A 51 7.06 5.67 -17.38
C GLY A 51 6.81 5.35 -18.84
N ILE A 52 6.81 4.06 -19.18
CA ILE A 52 6.41 3.61 -20.52
C ILE A 52 4.91 3.30 -20.43
N THR A 53 4.08 3.93 -21.26
CA THR A 53 2.64 3.62 -21.35
C THR A 53 2.33 3.18 -22.76
N ILE A 54 1.79 1.96 -22.89
CA ILE A 54 1.44 1.33 -24.16
C ILE A 54 -0.09 1.21 -24.20
N PRO A 55 -0.80 1.97 -25.05
CA PRO A 55 -2.22 1.75 -25.26
C PRO A 55 -2.42 0.42 -25.98
N ILE A 56 -3.28 -0.45 -25.42
CA ILE A 56 -3.56 -1.77 -25.98
C ILE A 56 -4.86 -1.71 -26.80
N TYR A 57 -5.91 -1.17 -26.20
CA TYR A 57 -7.23 -1.15 -26.82
C TYR A 57 -8.07 -0.06 -26.18
N THR A 58 -9.05 0.48 -26.91
CA THR A 58 -10.03 1.40 -26.36
C THR A 58 -11.39 0.79 -26.57
N ILE A 59 -12.11 0.53 -25.47
CA ILE A 59 -13.49 0.05 -25.53
C ILE A 59 -14.39 1.27 -25.74
N ASP A 60 -15.03 1.35 -26.90
CA ASP A 60 -16.05 2.37 -27.18
C ASP A 60 -17.45 1.76 -27.09
N VAL A 61 -18.23 2.18 -26.10
CA VAL A 61 -19.62 1.76 -25.91
C VAL A 61 -20.51 2.99 -25.74
N ASN A 62 -21.41 3.21 -26.69
CA ASN A 62 -22.48 4.21 -26.61
C ASN A 62 -22.00 5.62 -26.19
N GLY A 63 -20.87 6.08 -26.74
CA GLY A 63 -20.28 7.39 -26.43
C GLY A 63 -19.36 7.43 -25.20
N TYR A 64 -19.19 6.32 -24.49
CA TYR A 64 -18.18 6.16 -23.44
C TYR A 64 -16.95 5.45 -24.00
N SER A 65 -15.78 6.07 -23.83
CA SER A 65 -14.50 5.55 -24.30
C SER A 65 -13.65 5.17 -23.09
N LEU A 66 -13.37 3.87 -22.96
CA LEU A 66 -12.51 3.33 -21.90
C LEU A 66 -11.16 2.89 -22.50
N PRO A 67 -10.10 3.71 -22.36
CA PRO A 67 -8.78 3.31 -22.81
C PRO A 67 -8.19 2.26 -21.87
N ILE A 68 -7.79 1.13 -22.44
CA ILE A 68 -7.00 0.09 -21.79
C ILE A 68 -5.54 0.33 -22.17
N SER A 69 -4.71 0.60 -21.18
CA SER A 69 -3.28 0.82 -21.36
C SER A 69 -2.46 0.03 -20.35
N LEU A 70 -1.22 -0.26 -20.74
CA LEU A 70 -0.25 -0.97 -19.93
C LEU A 70 0.90 -0.02 -19.60
N SER A 71 1.22 0.10 -18.31
CA SER A 71 2.27 1.00 -17.83
C SER A 71 3.42 0.21 -17.20
N TYR A 72 4.66 0.52 -17.58
CA TYR A 72 5.87 -0.07 -17.00
C TYR A 72 6.66 0.95 -16.18
N HIS A 73 7.10 0.54 -14.98
CA HIS A 73 7.95 1.35 -14.10
C HIS A 73 9.42 0.93 -14.23
N THR A 74 10.29 1.82 -14.71
CA THR A 74 11.72 1.51 -14.91
C THR A 74 12.58 1.70 -13.64
N GLY A 75 12.00 1.96 -12.47
CA GLY A 75 12.73 2.22 -11.22
C GLY A 75 13.45 1.01 -10.60
N GLY A 76 13.67 -0.06 -11.38
CA GLY A 76 14.31 -1.31 -10.97
C GLY A 76 13.34 -2.27 -10.26
N ILE A 77 13.56 -3.58 -10.42
CA ILE A 77 12.75 -4.63 -9.78
C ILE A 77 13.50 -5.19 -8.58
N LYS A 78 12.87 -5.23 -7.40
CA LYS A 78 13.49 -5.83 -6.21
C LYS A 78 13.47 -7.36 -6.33
N VAL A 79 14.48 -8.04 -5.79
CA VAL A 79 14.53 -9.53 -5.79
C VAL A 79 13.33 -10.13 -5.06
N SER A 80 12.81 -9.44 -4.05
CA SER A 80 11.62 -9.84 -3.30
C SER A 80 10.29 -9.34 -3.92
N GLU A 81 10.32 -8.74 -5.11
CA GLU A 81 9.13 -8.24 -5.78
C GLU A 81 8.35 -9.41 -6.40
N VAL A 82 7.05 -9.50 -6.07
CA VAL A 82 6.17 -10.53 -6.61
C VAL A 82 5.60 -10.04 -7.94
N ALA A 83 5.62 -10.89 -8.96
CA ALA A 83 5.06 -10.58 -10.27
C ALA A 83 3.54 -10.40 -10.18
N GLY A 84 3.05 -9.32 -10.81
CA GLY A 84 1.64 -9.11 -11.04
C GLY A 84 1.07 -10.03 -12.12
N SER A 85 -0.22 -9.86 -12.39
CA SER A 85 -0.96 -10.61 -13.42
C SER A 85 -0.34 -10.47 -14.83
N LEU A 86 0.45 -9.42 -15.04
CA LEU A 86 1.10 -9.07 -16.31
C LEU A 86 2.63 -9.19 -16.26
N GLY A 87 3.18 -9.65 -15.13
CA GLY A 87 4.61 -9.73 -14.90
C GLY A 87 5.14 -8.64 -13.95
N LEU A 88 6.46 -8.60 -13.80
CA LEU A 88 7.15 -7.68 -12.90
C LEU A 88 7.18 -6.26 -13.48
N GLY A 89 6.82 -5.27 -12.66
CA GLY A 89 6.90 -3.85 -13.03
C GLY A 89 5.83 -3.35 -14.01
N TRP A 90 4.90 -4.22 -14.44
CA TRP A 90 3.79 -3.88 -15.32
C TRP A 90 2.50 -3.65 -14.55
N ALA A 91 1.77 -2.59 -14.88
CA ALA A 91 0.46 -2.27 -14.34
C ALA A 91 -0.57 -2.08 -15.47
N LEU A 92 -1.74 -2.72 -15.35
CA LEU A 92 -2.88 -2.52 -16.25
C LEU A 92 -3.73 -1.35 -15.78
N SER A 93 -4.00 -0.42 -16.68
CA SER A 93 -5.03 0.60 -16.52
C SER A 93 -6.21 0.28 -17.43
N ALA A 94 -7.32 -0.22 -16.86
CA ALA A 94 -8.50 -0.65 -17.60
C ALA A 94 -9.83 -0.19 -16.98
N GLY A 95 -9.86 0.99 -16.35
CA GLY A 95 -11.11 1.61 -15.87
C GLY A 95 -11.32 1.67 -14.37
N GLY A 96 -10.46 1.03 -13.57
CA GLY A 96 -10.42 1.24 -12.13
C GLY A 96 -9.76 0.09 -11.38
N GLN A 97 -9.13 0.42 -10.26
CA GLN A 97 -8.59 -0.55 -9.33
C GLN A 97 -8.86 -0.04 -7.91
N ILE A 98 -9.44 -0.89 -7.05
CA ILE A 98 -9.73 -0.55 -5.66
C ILE A 98 -8.73 -1.29 -4.78
N SER A 99 -7.99 -0.55 -3.97
CA SER A 99 -7.09 -1.13 -2.97
C SER A 99 -7.25 -0.44 -1.62
N ARG A 100 -7.08 -1.22 -0.55
CA ARG A 100 -7.12 -0.73 0.83
C ARG A 100 -5.78 -1.08 1.50
N SER A 101 -5.11 -0.07 2.03
CA SER A 101 -3.94 -0.23 2.90
C SER A 101 -4.29 0.29 4.29
N ILE A 102 -4.31 -0.59 5.28
CA ILE A 102 -4.56 -0.21 6.68
C ILE A 102 -3.21 0.19 7.30
N ASN A 103 -3.07 1.48 7.64
CA ASN A 103 -1.88 2.02 8.31
C ASN A 103 -2.25 2.36 9.76
N GLY A 104 -1.91 1.49 10.71
CA GLY A 104 -2.30 1.68 12.11
C GLY A 104 -3.58 0.92 12.44
N LYS A 105 -4.49 1.56 13.18
CA LYS A 105 -5.78 0.96 13.54
C LYS A 105 -6.75 1.14 12.38
N ASN A 106 -7.61 0.14 12.15
CA ASN A 106 -8.67 0.23 11.16
C ASN A 106 -9.73 1.23 11.63
N ASP A 107 -10.17 2.12 10.73
CA ASP A 107 -11.22 3.10 10.99
C ASP A 107 -12.63 2.49 10.90
N ASP A 108 -12.79 1.38 10.17
CA ASP A 108 -13.97 0.52 10.28
C ASP A 108 -13.85 -0.25 11.61
N GLY A 109 -14.59 0.18 12.65
CA GLY A 109 -14.50 -0.29 14.03
C GLY A 109 -14.75 -1.79 14.27
N GLY A 110 -13.87 -2.66 13.78
CA GLY A 110 -13.96 -4.10 13.87
C GLY A 110 -12.63 -4.71 14.28
N TYR A 111 -12.64 -5.44 15.39
CA TYR A 111 -11.55 -6.29 15.88
C TYR A 111 -11.24 -7.39 14.87
N PHE A 112 -10.35 -7.13 13.91
CA PHE A 112 -9.74 -8.18 13.09
C PHE A 112 -8.45 -8.66 13.77
N THR A 113 -8.59 -9.26 14.94
CA THR A 113 -7.58 -10.17 15.48
C THR A 113 -7.98 -11.57 15.05
N HIS A 114 -7.09 -12.23 14.29
CA HIS A 114 -7.11 -13.64 13.90
C HIS A 114 -7.67 -13.98 12.49
N GLY A 115 -6.75 -14.16 11.53
CA GLY A 115 -6.85 -15.24 10.53
C GLY A 115 -7.81 -15.11 9.34
N GLY A 116 -8.37 -13.94 9.04
CA GLY A 116 -9.29 -13.77 7.90
C GLY A 116 -8.59 -13.41 6.59
N PHE A 117 -8.40 -14.38 5.70
CA PHE A 117 -7.98 -14.17 4.31
C PHE A 117 -9.03 -13.33 3.56
N PHE A 118 -8.69 -12.11 3.16
CA PHE A 118 -9.49 -11.35 2.21
C PHE A 118 -9.31 -11.94 0.81
N ARG A 119 -10.19 -12.86 0.41
CA ARG A 119 -10.47 -13.11 -1.00
C ARG A 119 -11.49 -12.07 -1.46
N TYR A 120 -11.06 -11.20 -2.38
CA TYR A 120 -11.99 -10.45 -3.21
C TYR A 120 -12.20 -11.26 -4.49
N SER A 121 -13.47 -11.60 -4.76
CA SER A 121 -13.95 -12.10 -6.05
C SER A 121 -14.15 -10.93 -7.01
#